data_AF-Q8U5W0-F1
#
_entry.id   AF-Q8U5W0-F1
#
_cell.length_a   1.000
_cell.length_b   1.000
_cell.length_c   1.000
_cell.angle_alpha   90.00
_cell.angle_beta   90.00
_cell.angle_gamma   90.00
#
_symmetry.space_group_name_H-M   'P 1'
#
loop_
_entity.id
_entity.type
_entity.pdbx_description
1 polymer ?
#
loop_
_entity_poly.entity_id
_entity_poly.type
_entity_poly.pdbx_seq_one_letter_code
_entity_poly.pdbx_strand_id
1 'polypeptide(L)'
;MVTYFRYSKPKYSVRTRLVGAVLLQLLGTGLLAFIFCHLDTLTAKPTITLGQFLPCLVGGVAGFHSVAFRRPATDGQLSLVATSFLAFGIFHWLASYSLPDLLLARLISGFGLGVVVARAFRRGFLENPVVPRVR
;
A
#
# COMPACT_ATOMS: atom_id res chain seq x y z
N MET A 1 18.26 -31.42 15.52
CA MET A 1 17.39 -31.76 14.37
C MET A 1 17.48 -30.60 13.38
N VAL A 2 18.27 -30.72 12.32
CA VAL A 2 18.51 -29.61 11.37
C VAL A 2 17.41 -29.62 10.32
N THR A 3 16.42 -28.74 10.47
CA THR A 3 15.44 -28.44 9.41
C THR A 3 16.15 -27.67 8.30
N TYR A 4 16.64 -28.38 7.30
CA TYR A 4 17.09 -27.77 6.05
C TYR A 4 15.88 -27.20 5.31
N PHE A 5 15.55 -25.94 5.56
CA PHE A 5 14.69 -25.16 4.68
C PHE A 5 15.44 -24.97 3.36
N ARG A 6 15.10 -25.78 2.36
CA ARG A 6 15.57 -25.55 0.99
C ARG A 6 14.99 -24.21 0.56
N TYR A 7 15.83 -23.21 0.28
CA TYR A 7 15.41 -21.97 -0.36
C TYR A 7 14.69 -22.34 -1.66
N SER A 8 13.35 -22.33 -1.62
CA SER A 8 12.51 -22.60 -2.76
C SER A 8 12.71 -21.47 -3.76
N LYS A 9 12.93 -21.84 -5.03
CA LYS A 9 12.98 -20.88 -6.14
C LYS A 9 11.75 -19.95 -6.05
N PRO A 10 11.88 -18.66 -6.41
CA PRO A 10 10.75 -17.73 -6.35
C PRO A 10 9.55 -18.29 -7.12
N LYS A 11 8.38 -18.31 -6.47
CA LYS A 11 7.11 -18.85 -7.00
C LYS A 11 6.75 -18.36 -8.40
N TYR A 12 7.15 -17.12 -8.73
CA TYR A 12 6.86 -16.48 -10.02
C TYR A 12 8.10 -15.88 -10.67
N SER A 13 8.11 -15.84 -12.01
CA SER A 13 9.15 -15.18 -12.79
C SER A 13 9.27 -13.69 -12.43
N VAL A 14 10.43 -13.07 -12.71
CA VAL A 14 10.64 -11.63 -12.48
C VAL A 14 9.58 -10.80 -13.22
N ARG A 15 9.24 -11.17 -14.47
CA ARG A 15 8.24 -10.48 -15.28
C ARG A 15 6.86 -10.52 -14.64
N THR A 16 6.42 -11.69 -14.17
CA THR A 16 5.11 -11.85 -13.50
C THR A 16 5.04 -11.04 -12.21
N ARG A 17 6.13 -11.00 -11.44
CA ARG A 17 6.22 -10.18 -10.22
C ARG A 17 6.15 -8.69 -10.53
N LEU A 18 6.82 -8.23 -11.59
CA LEU A 18 6.78 -6.83 -12.00
C LEU A 18 5.37 -6.41 -12.46
N VAL A 19 4.72 -7.24 -13.29
CA VAL A 19 3.34 -7.00 -13.71
C VAL A 19 2.39 -6.99 -12.50
N GLY A 20 2.55 -7.94 -11.58
CA GLY A 20 1.76 -7.99 -10.34
C GLY A 20 1.92 -6.75 -9.48
N ALA A 21 3.15 -6.26 -9.30
CA ALA A 21 3.43 -5.04 -8.55
C ALA A 21 2.77 -3.82 -9.21
N VAL A 22 2.91 -3.66 -10.52
CA VAL A 22 2.32 -2.52 -11.26
C VAL A 22 0.80 -2.54 -11.17
N LEU A 23 0.16 -3.70 -11.39
CA LEU A 23 -1.29 -3.83 -11.33
C LEU A 23 -1.83 -3.53 -9.92
N LEU A 24 -1.20 -4.11 -8.88
CA LEU A 24 -1.57 -3.89 -7.50
C LEU A 24 -1.41 -2.42 -7.09
N GLN A 25 -0.35 -1.78 -7.57
CA GLN A 25 -0.10 -0.36 -7.32
C GLN A 25 -1.16 0.51 -7.98
N LEU A 26 -1.43 0.32 -9.27
CA LEU A 26 -2.44 1.08 -10.02
C LEU A 26 -3.82 0.93 -9.39
N LEU A 27 -4.21 -0.31 -9.05
CA LEU A 27 -5.51 -0.61 -8.49
C LEU A 27 -5.67 -0.03 -7.07
N GLY A 28 -4.64 -0.12 -6.24
CA GLY A 28 -4.63 0.52 -4.92
C GLY A 28 -4.71 2.04 -5.01
N THR A 29 -3.86 2.68 -5.81
CA THR A 29 -3.87 4.14 -5.96
C THR A 29 -5.17 4.66 -6.59
N GLY A 30 -5.72 3.93 -7.57
CA GLY A 30 -6.96 4.27 -8.23
C GLY A 30 -8.15 4.18 -7.28
N LEU A 31 -8.23 3.11 -6.48
CA LEU A 31 -9.26 2.95 -5.45
C LEU A 31 -9.22 4.09 -4.43
N LEU A 32 -8.02 4.47 -3.96
CA LEU A 32 -7.88 5.55 -2.97
C LEU A 32 -8.29 6.91 -3.53
N ALA A 33 -7.83 7.23 -4.75
CA ALA A 33 -8.21 8.47 -5.42
C ALA A 33 -9.72 8.54 -5.64
N PHE A 34 -10.36 7.41 -5.99
CA PHE A 34 -11.80 7.30 -6.14
C PHE A 34 -12.55 7.54 -4.82
N ILE A 35 -12.08 6.95 -3.71
CA ILE A 35 -12.66 7.18 -2.37
C ILE A 35 -12.60 8.65 -2.00
N PHE A 36 -11.43 9.30 -2.12
CA PHE A 36 -11.31 10.72 -1.81
C PHE A 36 -12.15 11.59 -2.74
N CYS A 37 -12.23 11.26 -4.03
CA CYS A 37 -13.08 11.97 -4.96
C CYS A 37 -14.56 11.95 -4.54
N HIS A 38 -15.07 10.79 -4.15
CA HIS A 38 -16.42 10.70 -3.60
C HIS A 38 -16.59 11.44 -2.28
N LEU A 39 -15.64 11.32 -1.36
CA LEU A 39 -15.68 12.02 -0.07
C LEU A 39 -15.65 13.55 -0.24
N ASP A 40 -14.81 14.07 -1.14
CA ASP A 40 -14.74 15.50 -1.41
C ASP A 40 -16.05 16.00 -2.04
N THR A 41 -16.66 15.21 -2.94
CA THR A 41 -17.97 15.53 -3.52
C THR A 41 -19.06 15.60 -2.46
N LEU A 42 -19.07 14.67 -1.50
CA LEU A 42 -20.04 14.64 -0.40
C LEU A 42 -19.83 15.77 0.62
N THR A 43 -18.59 16.20 0.83
CA THR A 43 -18.22 17.22 1.84
C THR A 43 -17.98 18.61 1.26
N ALA A 44 -18.22 18.80 -0.04
CA ALA A 44 -17.99 20.03 -0.78
C ALA A 44 -16.57 20.61 -0.60
N LYS A 45 -15.56 19.74 -0.44
CA LYS A 45 -14.16 20.15 -0.30
C LYS A 45 -13.53 20.47 -1.65
N PRO A 46 -12.54 21.39 -1.71
CA PRO A 46 -11.94 21.79 -2.97
C PRO A 46 -11.22 20.60 -3.65
N THR A 47 -11.68 20.28 -4.86
CA THR A 47 -11.14 19.19 -5.69
C THR A 47 -10.38 19.73 -6.88
N ILE A 48 -9.14 19.28 -7.03
CA ILE A 48 -8.38 19.37 -8.28
C ILE A 48 -8.13 17.94 -8.71
N THR A 49 -8.51 17.58 -9.95
CA THR A 49 -8.32 16.21 -10.48
C THR A 49 -6.89 15.73 -10.33
N LEU A 50 -5.90 16.53 -10.73
CA LEU A 50 -4.48 16.24 -10.48
C LEU A 50 -4.16 16.10 -8.97
N GLY A 51 -4.78 16.93 -8.13
CA GLY A 51 -4.61 16.89 -6.67
C GLY A 51 -5.23 15.66 -6.00
N GLN A 52 -6.11 14.92 -6.66
CA GLN A 52 -6.64 13.65 -6.14
C GLN A 52 -5.69 12.49 -6.45
N PHE A 53 -5.13 12.46 -7.66
CA PHE A 53 -4.32 11.34 -8.12
C PHE A 53 -2.84 11.44 -7.74
N LEU A 54 -2.20 12.61 -7.93
CA LEU A 54 -0.75 12.75 -7.69
C LEU A 54 -0.35 12.43 -6.24
N PRO A 55 -0.99 13.00 -5.20
CA PRO A 55 -0.58 12.74 -3.83
C PRO A 55 -0.79 11.28 -3.42
N CYS A 56 -1.91 10.68 -3.82
CA CYS A 56 -2.20 9.27 -3.59
C CYS A 56 -1.16 8.36 -4.28
N LEU A 57 -0.74 8.71 -5.50
CA LEU A 57 0.27 7.97 -6.26
C LEU A 57 1.65 8.09 -5.61
N VAL A 58 2.10 9.31 -5.31
CA VAL A 58 3.40 9.56 -4.67
C VAL A 58 3.48 8.87 -3.31
N GLY A 59 2.45 9.06 -2.48
CA GLY A 59 2.34 8.38 -1.18
C GLY A 59 2.33 6.87 -1.34
N GLY A 60 1.49 6.35 -2.23
CA GLY A 60 1.37 4.91 -2.50
C GLY A 60 2.68 4.29 -2.93
N VAL A 61 3.42 4.92 -3.85
CA VAL A 61 4.72 4.43 -4.35
C VAL A 61 5.74 4.43 -3.20
N ALA A 62 5.82 5.51 -2.42
CA ALA A 62 6.71 5.59 -1.27
C ALA A 62 6.42 4.50 -0.24
N GLY A 63 5.14 4.30 0.11
CA GLY A 63 4.70 3.25 1.04
C GLY A 63 5.03 1.85 0.51
N PHE A 64 4.74 1.59 -0.77
CA PHE A 64 5.00 0.31 -1.40
C PHE A 64 6.50 -0.04 -1.40
N HIS A 65 7.34 0.88 -1.87
CA HIS A 65 8.79 0.64 -1.95
C HIS A 65 9.43 0.47 -0.56
N SER A 66 8.94 1.20 0.45
CA SER A 66 9.46 1.10 1.81
C SER A 66 9.30 -0.30 2.42
N VAL A 67 8.32 -1.08 1.95
CA VAL A 67 7.95 -2.38 2.54
C VAL A 67 8.21 -3.56 1.61
N ALA A 68 8.02 -3.39 0.29
CA ALA A 68 8.18 -4.46 -0.69
C ALA A 68 9.63 -4.96 -0.79
N PHE A 69 10.62 -4.08 -0.57
CA PHE A 69 12.05 -4.38 -0.77
C PHE A 69 12.89 -4.40 0.51
N ARG A 70 12.31 -4.10 1.69
CA ARG A 70 13.02 -4.15 2.98
C ARG A 70 12.91 -5.52 3.66
N ARG A 71 13.85 -5.80 4.57
CA ARG A 71 13.90 -7.01 5.43
C ARG A 71 12.53 -7.29 6.07
N PRO A 72 12.20 -8.56 6.41
CA PRO A 72 10.88 -8.92 6.88
C PRO A 72 10.56 -8.24 8.22
N ALA A 73 9.88 -7.09 8.14
CA ALA A 73 9.06 -6.60 9.23
C ALA A 73 7.97 -7.63 9.52
N THR A 74 7.66 -7.82 10.80
CA THR A 74 6.58 -8.74 11.19
C THR A 74 5.26 -8.24 10.62
N ASP A 75 4.42 -9.16 10.17
CA ASP A 75 3.12 -8.85 9.57
C ASP A 75 2.24 -7.93 10.45
N GLY A 76 2.37 -8.06 11.78
CA GLY A 76 1.70 -7.20 12.76
C GLY A 76 2.19 -5.75 12.72
N GLN A 77 3.50 -5.53 12.64
CA GLN A 77 4.08 -4.18 12.55
C GLN A 77 3.66 -3.47 11.25
N LEU A 78 3.66 -4.18 10.12
CA LEU A 78 3.21 -3.63 8.84
C LEU A 78 1.73 -3.26 8.86
N SER A 79 0.90 -4.09 9.49
CA SER A 79 -0.51 -3.80 9.66
C SER A 79 -0.72 -2.54 10.49
N LEU A 80 0.00 -2.42 11.61
CA LEU A 80 -0.12 -1.29 12.52
C LEU A 80 0.31 0.02 11.85
N VAL A 81 1.43 -0.01 11.13
CA VAL A 81 1.92 1.14 10.34
C VAL A 81 0.90 1.55 9.26
N ALA A 82 0.39 0.60 8.49
CA ALA A 82 -0.62 0.89 7.47
C ALA A 82 -1.86 1.55 8.09
N THR A 83 -2.38 0.97 9.16
CA THR A 83 -3.57 1.48 9.84
C THR A 83 -3.34 2.84 10.46
N SER A 84 -2.17 3.12 11.04
CA SER A 84 -1.88 4.42 11.64
C SER A 84 -1.80 5.52 10.60
N PHE A 85 -1.14 5.27 9.46
CA PHE A 85 -1.06 6.26 8.38
C PHE A 85 -2.42 6.50 7.72
N LEU A 86 -3.23 5.45 7.51
CA LEU A 86 -4.59 5.60 7.00
C LEU A 86 -5.49 6.38 7.97
N ALA A 87 -5.49 6.01 9.25
CA ALA A 87 -6.29 6.69 10.26
C ALA A 87 -5.89 8.17 10.37
N PHE A 88 -4.59 8.45 10.48
CA PHE A 88 -4.09 9.82 10.56
C PHE A 88 -4.46 10.63 9.32
N GLY A 89 -4.29 10.07 8.12
CA GLY A 89 -4.66 10.73 6.88
C GLY A 89 -6.15 11.03 6.79
N ILE A 90 -7.03 10.12 7.22
CA ILE A 90 -8.47 10.32 7.22
C ILE A 90 -8.86 11.41 8.23
N PHE A 91 -8.37 11.35 9.47
CA PHE A 91 -8.69 12.36 10.48
C PHE A 91 -8.16 13.74 10.10
N HIS A 92 -6.97 13.79 9.53
CA HIS A 92 -6.39 15.04 9.06
C HIS A 92 -7.16 15.63 7.87
N TRP A 93 -7.57 14.78 6.92
CA TRP A 93 -8.47 15.18 5.84
C TRP A 93 -9.79 15.69 6.39
N LEU A 94 -10.38 15.03 7.39
CA LEU A 94 -11.67 15.42 7.97
C LEU A 94 -11.61 16.81 8.61
N ALA A 95 -10.54 17.07 9.37
CA ALA A 95 -10.36 18.28 10.17
C ALA A 95 -10.02 19.54 9.36
N SER A 96 -9.52 19.42 8.12
CA SER A 96 -9.09 20.57 7.32
C SER A 96 -9.90 20.78 6.05
N TYR A 97 -9.99 22.04 5.62
CA TYR A 97 -10.58 22.49 4.35
C TYR A 97 -9.54 23.16 3.44
N SER A 98 -8.30 23.33 3.93
CA SER A 98 -7.24 23.95 3.15
C SER A 98 -6.75 22.97 2.08
N LEU A 99 -6.56 23.47 0.85
CA LEU A 99 -6.00 22.67 -0.23
C LEU A 99 -4.68 21.97 0.15
N PRO A 100 -3.67 22.63 0.78
CA PRO A 100 -2.42 21.95 1.11
C PRO A 100 -2.60 20.81 2.11
N ASP A 101 -3.46 20.97 3.11
CA ASP A 101 -3.71 19.91 4.10
C ASP A 101 -4.45 18.73 3.49
N LEU A 102 -5.38 18.98 2.55
CA LEU A 102 -6.07 17.92 1.82
C LEU A 102 -5.11 17.12 0.94
N LEU A 103 -4.17 17.79 0.29
CA LEU A 103 -3.11 17.13 -0.50
C LEU A 103 -2.19 16.30 0.42
N LEU A 104 -1.81 16.85 1.57
CA LEU A 104 -0.98 16.16 2.56
C LEU A 104 -1.70 14.91 3.10
N ALA A 105 -2.97 15.03 3.47
CA ALA A 105 -3.77 13.94 3.97
C ALA A 105 -3.93 12.80 2.96
N ARG A 106 -4.09 13.14 1.67
CA ARG A 106 -4.10 12.17 0.56
C ARG A 106 -2.74 11.48 0.40
N LEU A 107 -1.62 12.21 0.55
CA LEU A 107 -0.27 11.65 0.48
C LEU A 107 -0.03 10.64 1.61
N ILE A 108 -0.40 11.00 2.84
CA ILE A 108 -0.27 10.15 4.04
C ILE A 108 -1.14 8.90 3.89
N SER A 109 -2.39 9.07 3.47
CA SER A 109 -3.30 7.94 3.22
C SER A 109 -2.78 7.05 2.11
N GLY A 110 -2.20 7.64 1.06
CA GLY A 110 -1.50 6.97 -0.03
C GLY A 110 -0.38 6.09 0.51
N PHE A 111 0.47 6.63 1.38
CA PHE A 111 1.54 5.88 2.02
C PHE A 111 1.02 4.66 2.79
N GLY A 112 -0.01 4.85 3.63
CA GLY A 112 -0.63 3.77 4.39
C GLY A 112 -1.17 2.66 3.48
N LEU A 113 -1.88 3.03 2.41
CA LEU A 113 -2.38 2.06 1.45
C LEU A 113 -1.25 1.36 0.67
N GLY A 114 -0.19 2.09 0.30
CA GLY A 114 1.00 1.53 -0.33
C GLY A 114 1.65 0.42 0.49
N VAL A 115 1.66 0.55 1.82
CA VAL A 115 2.11 -0.50 2.74
C VAL A 115 1.21 -1.74 2.70
N VAL A 116 -0.12 -1.56 2.66
CA VAL A 116 -1.07 -2.69 2.51
C VAL A 116 -0.85 -3.42 1.20
N VAL A 117 -0.70 -2.67 0.11
CA VAL A 117 -0.47 -3.20 -1.24
C VAL A 117 0.86 -3.97 -1.28
N ALA A 118 1.92 -3.45 -0.68
CA ALA A 118 3.21 -4.16 -0.57
C ALA A 118 3.10 -5.45 0.24
N ARG A 119 2.31 -5.47 1.31
CA ARG A 119 2.06 -6.68 2.10
C ARG A 119 1.31 -7.72 1.26
N ALA A 120 0.26 -7.32 0.55
CA ALA A 120 -0.48 -8.20 -0.36
C ALA A 120 0.42 -8.75 -1.48
N PHE A 121 1.29 -7.90 -2.04
CA PHE A 121 2.30 -8.30 -3.02
C PHE A 121 3.28 -9.33 -2.45
N ARG A 122 3.82 -9.09 -1.25
CA ARG A 122 4.74 -10.01 -0.59
C ARG A 122 4.11 -11.38 -0.36
N ARG A 123 2.88 -11.42 0.19
CA ARG A 123 2.13 -12.67 0.43
C ARG A 123 1.78 -13.40 -0.87
N GLY A 124 1.34 -12.67 -1.89
CA GLY A 124 0.92 -13.26 -3.16
C GLY A 124 2.09 -13.78 -4.01
N PHE A 125 3.19 -13.03 -4.06
CA PHE A 125 4.24 -13.21 -5.06
C PHE A 125 5.64 -13.58 -4.53
N LEU A 126 5.92 -13.32 -3.24
CA LEU A 126 7.26 -13.51 -2.65
C LEU A 126 7.30 -14.58 -1.57
N GLU A 127 6.21 -14.77 -0.81
CA GLU A 127 6.10 -15.86 0.16
C GLU A 127 5.92 -17.20 -0.59
N ASN A 128 6.89 -18.09 -0.42
CA ASN A 128 6.76 -19.47 -0.86
C ASN A 128 5.85 -20.22 0.12
N PRO A 129 4.97 -21.12 -0.34
CA PRO A 129 4.21 -21.97 0.57
C PRO A 129 5.21 -22.78 1.39
N VAL A 130 5.18 -22.62 2.72
CA VAL A 130 5.85 -23.53 3.62
C VAL A 130 5.08 -24.84 3.52
N VAL A 131 5.52 -25.75 2.64
CA VAL A 131 4.95 -27.09 2.59
C VAL A 131 5.57 -27.87 3.75
N PRO A 132 4.81 -28.19 4.82
CA PRO A 132 5.33 -29.05 5.87
C PRO A 132 5.65 -30.42 5.25
N ARG A 133 6.89 -30.89 5.42
CA ARG A 133 7.19 -32.30 5.18
C ARG A 133 6.50 -33.09 6.29
N VAL A 134 5.39 -33.74 5.96
CA VAL A 134 4.93 -34.90 6.72
C VAL A 134 5.96 -36.00 6.45
N ARG A 135 6.61 -36.49 7.51
CA ARG A 135 7.54 -37.61 7.44
C ARG A 135 6.86 -38.83 8.03
#